data_AF-A0AAF0RE29-F1
#
_entry.id   AF-A0AAF0RE29-F1
#
_cell.length_a   1.000
_cell.length_b   1.000
_cell.length_c   1.000
_cell.angle_alpha   90.00
_cell.angle_beta   90.00
_cell.angle_gamma   90.00
#
_symmetry.space_group_name_H-M   'P 1'
#
loop_
_entity.id
_entity.type
_entity.pdbx_description
1 polymer ?
#
loop_
_entity_poly.entity_id
_entity_poly.type
_entity_poly.pdbx_seq_one_letter_code
_entity_poly.pdbx_strand_id
1 'polypeptide(L)'
;MKTDDDTYIRLENFVQSLRPLPREDLYYGYVIPCPSMDPFVHYMSGMGYLVSWDIVEWIKQSDIPKTHLEGPEDKVFGEWLRDGHRARHRYNAKWSMYNYPEPPTRCTHELWPDTIAVHLLKNQEKWIHTLNYFNVTRGLKPSKLYHIP
;
A
#
# COMPACT_ATOMS: atom_id res chain seq x y z
N MET A 1 7.63 -3.52 -3.72
CA MET A 1 6.31 -2.96 -3.37
C MET A 1 5.38 -3.17 -4.54
N LYS A 2 4.13 -3.55 -4.28
CA LYS A 2 3.03 -3.53 -5.23
C LYS A 2 2.05 -2.42 -4.81
N THR A 3 1.45 -1.75 -5.79
CA THR A 3 0.39 -0.77 -5.61
C THR A 3 -0.48 -0.72 -6.87
N ASP A 4 -1.71 -0.21 -6.75
CA ASP A 4 -2.58 0.06 -7.89
C ASP A 4 -2.25 1.42 -8.53
N ASP A 5 -2.74 1.63 -9.76
CA ASP A 5 -2.49 2.82 -10.59
C ASP A 5 -3.24 4.07 -10.10
N ASP A 6 -4.15 3.91 -9.14
CA ASP A 6 -4.92 4.95 -8.47
C ASP A 6 -4.45 5.22 -7.03
N THR A 7 -3.22 4.83 -6.71
CA THR A 7 -2.55 5.16 -5.45
C THR A 7 -1.43 6.17 -5.67
N TYR A 8 -1.47 7.28 -4.94
CA TYR A 8 -0.34 8.20 -4.80
C TYR A 8 0.55 7.77 -3.62
N ILE A 9 1.84 7.60 -3.86
CA ILE A 9 2.82 7.22 -2.82
C ILE A 9 3.79 8.38 -2.57
N ARG A 10 3.98 8.72 -1.28
CA ARG A 10 5.03 9.62 -0.82
C ARG A 10 6.27 8.82 -0.48
N LEU A 11 7.16 8.71 -1.47
CA LEU A 11 8.32 7.82 -1.42
C LEU A 11 9.24 8.08 -0.21
N GLU A 12 9.46 9.34 0.16
CA GLU A 12 10.31 9.67 1.30
C GLU A 12 9.74 9.12 2.61
N ASN A 13 8.48 9.44 2.93
CA ASN A 13 7.77 8.91 4.10
C ASN A 13 7.74 7.38 4.09
N PHE A 14 7.51 6.77 2.92
CA PHE A 14 7.53 5.33 2.76
C PHE A 14 8.91 4.73 3.11
N VAL A 15 10.00 5.31 2.60
CA VAL A 15 11.35 4.82 2.91
C VAL A 15 11.66 4.98 4.40
N GLN A 16 11.28 6.10 5.01
CA GLN A 16 11.50 6.34 6.44
C GLN A 16 10.77 5.30 7.31
N SER A 17 9.52 4.95 6.96
CA SER A 17 8.76 3.96 7.72
C SER A 17 9.35 2.55 7.65
N LEU A 18 10.09 2.23 6.58
CA LEU A 18 10.74 0.93 6.39
C LEU A 18 12.11 0.82 7.07
N ARG A 19 12.81 1.94 7.32
CA ARG A 19 14.17 1.93 7.89
C ARG A 19 14.31 1.12 9.18
N PRO A 20 13.40 1.20 10.17
CA PRO A 20 13.53 0.44 11.41
C PRO A 20 13.09 -1.02 11.30
N LEU A 21 12.56 -1.45 10.14
CA LEU A 21 11.92 -2.76 10.00
C LEU A 21 12.92 -3.85 9.57
N PRO A 22 12.64 -5.13 9.89
CA PRO A 22 13.42 -6.27 9.42
C PRO A 22 13.50 -6.31 7.88
N ARG A 23 14.61 -6.82 7.35
CA ARG A 23 14.83 -6.97 5.91
C ARG A 23 14.44 -8.33 5.36
N GLU A 24 14.12 -9.27 6.24
CA GLU A 24 13.75 -10.65 5.92
C GLU A 24 12.36 -10.95 6.45
N ASP A 25 11.62 -11.75 5.68
CA ASP A 25 10.28 -12.22 6.00
C ASP A 25 9.32 -11.08 6.42
N LEU A 26 9.49 -9.90 5.80
CA LEU A 26 8.75 -8.67 6.05
C LEU A 26 7.48 -8.63 5.20
N TYR A 27 6.35 -8.27 5.80
CA TYR A 27 5.13 -7.92 5.10
C TYR A 27 4.53 -6.64 5.69
N TYR A 28 4.54 -5.58 4.89
CA TYR A 28 4.19 -4.23 5.30
C TYR A 28 3.03 -3.70 4.45
N GLY A 29 2.02 -3.09 5.06
CA GLY A 29 0.93 -2.46 4.31
C GLY A 29 -0.29 -2.14 5.17
N TYR A 30 -1.42 -1.87 4.52
CA TYR A 30 -2.69 -1.59 5.21
C TYR A 30 -3.43 -2.89 5.52
N VAL A 31 -3.58 -3.26 6.80
CA VAL A 31 -4.24 -4.54 7.14
C VAL A 31 -5.77 -4.50 6.93
N ILE A 32 -6.33 -5.58 6.42
CA ILE A 32 -7.78 -5.82 6.35
C ILE A 32 -8.19 -6.77 7.49
N PRO A 33 -9.32 -6.54 8.17
CA PRO A 33 -10.33 -5.53 7.89
C PRO A 33 -9.97 -4.16 8.46
N CYS A 34 -10.60 -3.12 7.92
CA CYS A 34 -10.38 -1.73 8.32
C CYS A 34 -10.44 -1.46 9.84
N PRO A 35 -11.37 -2.04 10.64
CA PRO A 35 -11.40 -1.80 12.09
C PRO A 35 -10.23 -2.42 12.87
N SER A 36 -9.49 -3.38 12.30
CA SER A 36 -8.39 -4.04 13.01
C SER A 36 -7.09 -3.27 12.89
N MET A 37 -6.36 -3.06 13.98
CA MET A 37 -4.96 -2.58 13.92
C MET A 37 -3.94 -3.72 13.97
N ASP A 38 -4.38 -4.95 14.22
CA ASP A 38 -3.53 -6.13 14.30
C ASP A 38 -3.13 -6.60 12.88
N PRO A 39 -1.82 -6.59 12.53
CA PRO A 39 -1.33 -6.96 11.20
C PRO A 39 -1.43 -8.46 10.90
N PHE A 40 -1.80 -9.30 11.86
CA PHE A 40 -1.89 -10.77 11.70
C PHE A 40 -3.32 -11.28 11.41
N VAL A 41 -4.32 -10.41 11.37
CA VAL A 41 -5.74 -10.82 11.22
C VAL A 41 -6.02 -11.48 9.86
N HIS A 42 -5.78 -10.78 8.75
CA HIS A 42 -5.96 -11.33 7.41
C HIS A 42 -4.75 -11.03 6.52
N TYR A 43 -4.88 -10.05 5.64
CA TYR A 43 -3.93 -9.70 4.59
C TYR A 43 -3.78 -8.18 4.48
N MET A 44 -2.79 -7.72 3.73
CA MET A 44 -2.61 -6.30 3.43
C MET A 44 -3.36 -5.95 2.15
N SER A 45 -4.14 -4.87 2.18
CA SER A 45 -5.00 -4.43 1.08
C SER A 45 -4.23 -4.10 -0.20
N GLY A 46 -4.89 -4.33 -1.34
CA GLY A 46 -4.44 -3.98 -2.68
C GLY A 46 -4.06 -2.50 -2.89
N MET A 47 -4.46 -1.61 -1.98
CA MET A 47 -4.04 -0.18 -1.98
C MET A 47 -2.53 0.01 -1.99
N GLY A 48 -1.79 -0.98 -1.48
CA GLY A 48 -0.35 -1.04 -1.54
C GLY A 48 0.21 -1.90 -0.41
N TYR A 49 1.16 -2.75 -0.76
CA TYR A 49 1.90 -3.54 0.21
C TYR A 49 3.34 -3.81 -0.27
N LEU A 50 4.23 -4.06 0.68
CA LEU A 50 5.62 -4.41 0.44
C LEU A 50 5.94 -5.74 1.14
N VAL A 51 6.68 -6.58 0.43
CA VAL A 51 7.34 -7.74 1.01
C VAL A 51 8.85 -7.66 0.83
N SER A 52 9.59 -8.32 1.71
CA SER A 52 11.02 -8.52 1.54
C SER A 52 11.35 -9.44 0.36
N TRP A 53 12.59 -9.39 -0.11
CA TRP A 53 13.01 -10.12 -1.30
C TRP A 53 12.97 -11.64 -1.12
N ASP A 54 13.26 -12.16 0.07
CA ASP A 54 13.20 -13.59 0.38
C ASP A 54 11.78 -14.17 0.23
N ILE A 55 10.74 -13.36 0.47
CA ILE A 55 9.35 -13.76 0.17
C ILE A 55 9.14 -13.85 -1.35
N VAL A 56 9.69 -12.91 -2.13
CA VAL A 56 9.63 -12.95 -3.60
C VAL A 56 10.32 -14.19 -4.15
N GLU A 57 11.50 -14.52 -3.62
CA GLU A 57 12.22 -15.74 -3.99
C GLU A 57 11.45 -17.02 -3.61
N TRP A 58 10.84 -17.03 -2.43
CA TRP A 58 9.99 -18.13 -2.00
C TRP A 58 8.79 -18.32 -2.94
N ILE A 59 8.12 -17.25 -3.39
CA ILE A 59 6.99 -17.36 -4.34
C ILE A 59 7.42 -18.04 -5.64
N LYS A 60 8.61 -17.71 -6.14
CA LYS A 60 9.16 -18.32 -7.37
C LYS A 60 9.39 -19.83 -7.22
N GLN A 61 9.80 -20.28 -6.04
CA GLN A 61 10.23 -21.66 -5.80
C GLN A 61 9.10 -22.56 -5.27
N SER A 62 8.17 -21.99 -4.49
CA SER A 62 7.12 -22.71 -3.80
C SER A 62 6.04 -23.23 -4.75
N ASP A 63 5.44 -24.37 -4.39
CA ASP A 63 4.26 -24.88 -5.09
C ASP A 63 2.95 -24.26 -4.57
N ILE A 64 2.95 -23.64 -3.39
CA ILE A 64 1.76 -23.05 -2.77
C ILE A 64 1.11 -21.98 -3.67
N PRO A 65 1.84 -20.99 -4.23
CA PRO A 65 1.24 -20.04 -5.14
C PRO A 65 0.65 -20.67 -6.41
N LYS A 66 1.15 -21.84 -6.83
CA LYS A 66 0.70 -22.51 -8.06
C LYS A 66 -0.67 -23.17 -7.90
N THR A 67 -1.07 -23.52 -6.68
CA THR A 67 -2.30 -24.26 -6.41
C THR A 67 -3.52 -23.37 -6.15
N HIS A 68 -3.33 -22.07 -5.93
CA HIS A 68 -4.41 -21.15 -5.60
C HIS A 68 -4.20 -19.78 -6.25
N LEU A 69 -4.78 -19.54 -7.43
CA LEU A 69 -4.60 -18.30 -8.20
C LEU A 69 -5.90 -17.49 -8.38
N GLU A 70 -7.03 -18.01 -7.88
CA GLU A 70 -8.35 -17.43 -8.14
C GLU A 70 -8.87 -16.62 -6.94
N GLY A 71 -9.29 -15.39 -7.20
CA GLY A 71 -9.87 -14.47 -6.21
C GLY A 71 -9.24 -13.08 -6.26
N PRO A 72 -9.58 -12.18 -5.31
CA PRO A 72 -8.89 -10.92 -5.14
C PRO A 72 -7.40 -11.16 -4.87
N GLU A 73 -6.54 -10.55 -5.69
CA GLU A 73 -5.09 -10.78 -5.70
C GLU A 73 -4.44 -10.62 -4.31
N ASP A 74 -4.79 -9.56 -3.59
CA ASP A 74 -4.26 -9.25 -2.26
C ASP A 74 -4.68 -10.26 -1.18
N LYS A 75 -5.93 -10.73 -1.25
CA LYS A 75 -6.44 -11.82 -0.40
C LYS A 75 -5.70 -13.12 -0.69
N VAL A 76 -5.64 -13.53 -1.95
CA VAL A 76 -4.98 -14.76 -2.41
C VAL A 76 -3.50 -14.74 -1.99
N PHE A 77 -2.82 -13.62 -2.18
CA PHE A 77 -1.44 -13.42 -1.75
C PHE A 77 -1.27 -13.59 -0.23
N GLY A 78 -2.16 -13.00 0.57
CA GLY A 78 -2.14 -13.16 2.02
C GLY A 78 -2.36 -14.62 2.47
N GLU A 79 -3.19 -15.37 1.74
CA GLU A 79 -3.41 -16.80 1.98
C GLU A 79 -2.16 -17.63 1.65
N TRP A 80 -1.44 -17.31 0.56
CA TRP A 80 -0.15 -17.96 0.28
C TRP A 80 0.84 -17.77 1.42
N LEU A 81 0.95 -16.55 1.95
CA LEU A 81 1.87 -16.27 3.05
C LEU A 81 1.48 -17.03 4.33
N ARG A 82 0.18 -17.14 4.62
CA ARG A 82 -0.34 -17.93 5.74
C ARG A 82 0.03 -19.41 5.57
N ASP A 83 -0.29 -19.99 4.43
CA ASP A 83 -0.13 -21.42 4.17
C ASP A 83 1.36 -21.81 4.02
N GLY A 84 2.19 -20.87 3.54
CA GLY A 84 3.64 -21.01 3.45
C GLY A 84 4.40 -20.70 4.73
N HIS A 85 3.70 -20.34 5.82
CA HIS A 85 4.30 -19.88 7.08
C HIS A 85 5.33 -18.76 6.89
N ARG A 86 5.04 -17.83 5.98
CA ARG A 86 5.84 -16.64 5.66
C ARG A 86 5.26 -15.39 6.29
N ALA A 87 6.01 -14.30 6.16
CA ALA A 87 5.70 -13.00 6.73
C ALA A 87 5.58 -13.07 8.26
N ARG A 88 6.61 -13.59 8.94
CA ARG A 88 6.70 -13.54 10.41
C ARG A 88 6.78 -12.11 10.93
N HIS A 89 7.31 -11.19 10.13
CA HIS A 89 7.41 -9.78 10.48
C HIS A 89 6.33 -8.97 9.75
N ARG A 90 5.13 -8.89 10.33
CA ARG A 90 4.02 -8.09 9.76
C ARG A 90 3.91 -6.72 10.41
N TYR A 91 3.85 -5.68 9.60
CA TYR A 91 3.73 -4.30 10.07
C TYR A 91 2.58 -3.58 9.38
N ASN A 92 1.71 -3.01 10.21
CA ASN A 92 0.55 -2.26 9.77
C ASN A 92 0.94 -0.79 9.50
N ALA A 93 0.57 -0.30 8.33
CA ALA A 93 0.79 1.07 7.85
C ALA A 93 -0.46 1.95 7.94
N LYS A 94 -1.53 1.48 8.62
CA LYS A 94 -2.74 2.26 8.85
C LYS A 94 -2.45 3.63 9.43
N TRP A 95 -3.37 4.55 9.15
CA TRP A 95 -3.25 5.99 9.37
C TRP A 95 -2.30 6.68 8.38
N SER A 96 -1.16 6.07 8.03
CA SER A 96 -0.26 6.63 7.02
C SER A 96 -0.61 6.19 5.60
N MET A 97 -1.24 5.03 5.43
CA MET A 97 -1.85 4.56 4.18
C MET A 97 -3.37 4.54 4.36
N TYR A 98 -4.11 5.14 3.41
CA TYR A 98 -5.56 5.28 3.53
C TYR A 98 -6.23 5.58 2.18
N ASN A 99 -7.53 5.35 2.12
CA ASN A 99 -8.35 5.76 0.97
C ASN A 99 -8.55 7.28 0.98
N TYR A 100 -8.67 7.88 -0.20
CA TYR A 100 -9.01 9.29 -0.37
C TYR A 100 -10.22 9.67 0.52
N PRO A 101 -10.22 10.85 1.17
CA PRO A 101 -11.20 11.19 2.22
C PRO A 101 -12.67 11.10 1.80
N GLU A 102 -12.94 11.22 0.50
CA GLU A 102 -14.30 11.24 -0.05
C GLU A 102 -14.60 10.03 -0.98
N PRO A 103 -15.77 9.38 -0.81
CA PRO A 103 -16.76 9.63 0.25
C PRO A 103 -16.27 9.17 1.63
N PRO A 104 -16.69 9.82 2.73
CA PRO A 104 -16.31 9.40 4.07
C PRO A 104 -16.77 7.97 4.38
N THR A 105 -15.86 7.18 4.91
CA THR A 105 -16.08 5.82 5.43
C THR A 105 -15.48 5.73 6.84
N ARG A 106 -15.64 4.57 7.49
CA ARG A 106 -14.94 4.28 8.76
C ARG A 106 -13.41 4.13 8.62
N CYS A 107 -12.90 4.18 7.39
CA CYS A 107 -11.55 3.78 7.00
C CYS A 107 -10.77 4.90 6.29
N THR A 108 -11.41 6.05 6.14
CA THR A 108 -10.89 7.26 5.51
C THR A 108 -10.71 8.33 6.58
N HIS A 109 -9.68 9.15 6.41
CA HIS A 109 -9.49 10.39 7.14
C HIS A 109 -8.92 11.43 6.17
N GLU A 110 -8.78 12.67 6.63
CA GLU A 110 -8.23 13.78 5.87
C GLU A 110 -6.80 13.53 5.36
N LEU A 111 -6.39 14.30 4.35
CA LEU A 111 -4.99 14.36 3.97
C LEU A 111 -4.17 14.96 5.11
N TRP A 112 -3.00 14.38 5.41
CA TRP A 112 -2.18 14.80 6.55
C TRP A 112 -0.66 14.70 6.27
N PRO A 113 0.20 15.40 7.02
CA PRO A 113 1.62 15.54 6.67
C PRO A 113 2.46 14.26 6.67
N ASP A 114 2.04 13.22 7.40
CA ASP A 114 2.81 11.97 7.53
C ASP A 114 2.35 10.86 6.57
N THR A 115 1.43 11.18 5.66
CA THR A 115 0.93 10.25 4.63
C THR A 115 2.06 9.53 3.88
N ILE A 116 1.91 8.22 3.78
CA ILE A 116 2.69 7.31 2.93
C ILE A 116 1.96 7.05 1.62
N ALA A 117 0.64 6.77 1.68
CA ALA A 117 -0.13 6.48 0.48
C ALA A 117 -1.58 6.98 0.58
N VAL A 118 -2.09 7.52 -0.54
CA VAL A 118 -3.50 7.87 -0.74
C VAL A 118 -4.05 7.04 -1.89
N HIS A 119 -5.03 6.19 -1.62
CA HIS A 119 -5.62 5.26 -2.58
C HIS A 119 -7.02 5.72 -3.04
N LEU A 120 -7.59 5.10 -4.08
CA LEU A 120 -8.86 5.49 -4.71
C LEU A 120 -8.87 6.89 -5.34
N LEU A 121 -7.73 7.29 -5.92
CA LEU A 121 -7.62 8.48 -6.78
C LEU A 121 -8.19 8.20 -8.17
N LYS A 122 -9.48 7.82 -8.22
CA LYS A 122 -10.16 7.32 -9.42
C LYS A 122 -10.46 8.38 -10.49
N ASN A 123 -10.16 9.65 -10.23
CA ASN A 123 -10.39 10.74 -11.18
C ASN A 123 -9.35 11.85 -11.03
N GLN A 124 -9.30 12.72 -12.04
CA GLN A 124 -8.30 13.79 -12.12
C GLN A 124 -8.42 14.81 -10.98
N GLU A 125 -9.63 15.13 -10.54
CA GLU A 125 -9.86 16.08 -9.44
C GLU A 125 -9.21 15.61 -8.14
N LYS A 126 -9.38 14.33 -7.78
CA LYS A 126 -8.75 13.72 -6.60
C LYS A 126 -7.23 13.75 -6.70
N TRP A 127 -6.67 13.46 -7.89
CA TRP A 127 -5.23 13.57 -8.14
C TRP A 127 -4.74 15.00 -7.94
N ILE A 128 -5.37 15.98 -8.58
CA ILE A 128 -5.00 17.40 -8.48
C ILE A 128 -5.02 17.86 -7.03
N HIS A 129 -6.10 17.58 -6.30
CA HIS A 129 -6.23 17.96 -4.90
C HIS A 129 -5.12 17.33 -4.04
N THR A 130 -4.85 16.04 -4.22
CA THR A 130 -3.79 15.34 -3.48
C THR A 130 -2.41 15.92 -3.77
N LEU A 131 -2.07 16.14 -5.05
CA LEU A 131 -0.77 16.70 -5.45
C LEU A 131 -0.57 18.14 -4.96
N ASN A 132 -1.66 18.94 -4.97
CA ASN A 132 -1.65 20.30 -4.44
C ASN A 132 -1.44 20.34 -2.93
N TYR A 133 -2.15 19.49 -2.18
CA TYR A 133 -1.99 19.40 -0.72
C TYR A 133 -0.54 19.12 -0.32
N PHE A 134 0.11 18.18 -1.01
CA PHE A 134 1.51 17.82 -0.74
C PHE A 134 2.55 18.70 -1.45
N ASN A 135 2.13 19.78 -2.12
CA ASN A 135 3.01 20.69 -2.87
C ASN A 135 3.93 19.98 -3.89
N VAL A 136 3.50 18.86 -4.47
CA VAL A 136 4.36 17.99 -5.31
C VAL A 136 4.82 18.70 -6.58
N THR A 137 3.92 19.47 -7.17
CA THR A 137 4.17 20.19 -8.43
C THR A 137 4.58 21.64 -8.21
N ARG A 138 4.68 22.10 -6.95
CA ARG A 138 5.06 23.48 -6.63
C ARG A 138 6.50 23.71 -7.11
N GLY A 139 6.66 24.65 -8.05
CA GLY A 139 7.97 24.98 -8.63
C GLY A 139 8.42 24.08 -9.78
N LEU A 140 7.63 23.07 -10.16
CA LEU A 140 7.89 22.27 -11.35
C LEU A 140 7.34 22.97 -12.60
N LYS A 141 8.13 23.00 -13.68
CA LYS A 141 7.68 23.52 -14.98
C LYS A 141 6.72 22.51 -15.63
N PRO A 142 5.57 22.97 -16.17
CA PRO A 142 4.64 22.10 -16.87
C PRO A 142 5.33 21.20 -17.89
N SER A 143 4.93 19.94 -17.97
CA SER A 143 5.50 18.97 -18.89
C SER A 143 4.41 18.15 -19.57
N LYS A 144 4.76 17.42 -20.63
CA LYS A 144 3.83 16.46 -21.26
C LYS A 144 3.46 15.29 -20.34
N LEU A 145 4.18 15.09 -19.24
CA LEU A 145 3.98 13.99 -18.30
C LEU A 145 3.03 14.35 -17.15
N TYR A 146 2.73 15.63 -16.93
CA TYR A 146 1.71 16.04 -15.95
C TYR A 146 1.08 17.39 -16.35
N HIS A 147 -0.25 17.45 -16.31
CA HIS A 147 -1.02 18.67 -16.54
C HIS A 147 -2.02 18.84 -15.39
N ILE A 148 -1.76 19.84 -14.55
CA ILE A 148 -2.71 20.31 -13.54
C ILE A 148 -3.30 21.62 -14.12
N PRO A 149 -4.58 21.66 -14.48
CA PRO A 149 -5.26 22.88 -14.92
C PRO A 149 -5.30 23.95 -13.83
#